data_AF-A0A931EE19-F1
#
_entry.id   AF-A0A931EE19-F1
#
_cell.length_a   1.000
_cell.length_b   1.000
_cell.length_c   1.000
_cell.angle_alpha   90.00
_cell.angle_beta   90.00
_cell.angle_gamma   90.00
#
_symmetry.space_group_name_H-M   'P 1'
#
loop_
_entity.id
_entity.type
_entity.pdbx_description
1 polymer ?
#
loop_
_entity_poly.entity_id
_entity_poly.type
_entity_poly.pdbx_seq_one_letter_code
_entity_poly.pdbx_strand_id
1 'polypeptide(L)'
;MKPCELCELSEYTQHYCRYIHPFRFSILDCDSCDTPMAVLGEHRAAPTDFERQFMVEALSMVARFRYGEGRFVIDGIMRQIPDHCHLHARPLADWAR
;
A
#
# COMPACT_ATOMS: atom_id res chain seq x y z
N MET A 1 17.07 -12.11 12.67
CA MET A 1 15.97 -11.28 12.14
C MET A 1 15.46 -12.00 10.91
N LYS A 2 14.16 -12.29 10.79
CA LYS A 2 13.64 -12.89 9.55
C LYS A 2 13.76 -11.85 8.43
N PRO A 3 14.07 -12.25 7.18
CA PRO A 3 14.00 -11.32 6.05
C PRO A 3 12.56 -10.79 5.95
N CYS A 4 12.41 -9.48 5.77
CA CYS A 4 11.12 -8.85 5.55
C CYS A 4 10.86 -8.78 4.05
N GLU A 5 9.81 -9.45 3.58
CA GLU A 5 9.44 -9.49 2.15
C GLU A 5 9.08 -8.09 1.62
N LEU A 6 8.55 -7.21 2.47
CA LEU A 6 8.26 -5.81 2.12
C LEU A 6 9.51 -4.93 2.01
N CYS A 7 10.65 -5.34 2.60
CA CYS A 7 11.94 -4.69 2.34
C CYS A 7 12.53 -5.15 1.01
N GLU A 8 12.34 -6.42 0.66
CA GLU A 8 12.86 -6.99 -0.59
C GLU A 8 12.14 -6.42 -1.81
N LEU A 9 10.82 -6.22 -1.70
CA LEU A 9 9.97 -5.70 -2.79
C LEU A 9 10.14 -6.50 -4.08
N SER A 10 10.19 -7.84 -4.00
CA SER A 10 10.36 -8.71 -5.15
C SER A 10 9.28 -8.44 -6.21
N GLU A 11 9.66 -8.42 -7.48
CA GLU A 11 8.82 -7.94 -8.59
C GLU A 11 7.99 -9.06 -9.23
N TYR A 12 7.18 -9.77 -8.44
CA TYR A 12 6.28 -10.83 -8.94
C TYR A 12 4.81 -10.43 -8.98
N THR A 13 4.43 -9.34 -8.30
CA THR A 13 3.11 -8.69 -8.45
C THR A 13 3.21 -7.43 -9.31
N GLN A 14 2.08 -6.80 -9.61
CA GLN A 14 2.08 -5.52 -10.33
C GLN A 14 2.73 -4.44 -9.46
N HIS A 15 3.80 -3.80 -9.95
CA HIS A 15 4.34 -2.57 -9.35
C HIS A 15 3.84 -1.36 -10.15
N TYR A 16 3.35 -0.34 -9.44
CA TYR A 16 2.83 0.88 -10.04
C TYR A 16 3.87 2.00 -10.08
N CYS A 17 4.58 2.19 -8.97
CA CYS A 17 5.61 3.23 -8.86
C CYS A 17 6.50 3.02 -7.63
N ARG A 18 7.69 3.64 -7.70
CA ARG A 18 8.66 3.73 -6.60
C ARG A 18 9.05 5.19 -6.42
N TYR A 19 8.78 5.72 -5.23
CA TYR A 19 9.13 7.09 -4.84
C TYR A 19 10.46 7.10 -4.10
N ILE A 20 11.25 8.15 -4.35
CA ILE A 20 12.53 8.40 -3.67
C ILE A 20 12.45 9.69 -2.84
N HIS A 21 11.69 10.68 -3.33
CA HIS A 21 11.46 11.96 -2.66
C HIS A 21 9.94 12.21 -2.56
N PRO A 22 9.40 12.76 -1.46
CA PRO A 22 10.11 13.29 -0.27
C PRO A 22 10.73 12.23 0.65
N PHE A 23 10.29 10.98 0.53
CA PHE A 23 10.84 9.81 1.22
C PHE A 23 10.62 8.56 0.36
N ARG A 24 11.21 7.45 0.76
CA ARG A 24 11.11 6.19 0.01
C ARG A 24 9.81 5.47 0.34
N PHE A 25 9.03 5.12 -0.67
CA PHE A 25 7.93 4.17 -0.58
C PHE A 25 7.61 3.60 -1.97
N SER A 26 6.87 2.50 -2.01
CA SER A 26 6.46 1.84 -3.26
C SER A 26 4.97 1.58 -3.26
N ILE A 27 4.36 1.60 -4.45
CA ILE A 27 2.99 1.16 -4.66
C ILE A 27 3.02 -0.08 -5.55
N LEU A 28 2.44 -1.18 -5.05
CA LEU A 28 2.36 -2.47 -5.74
C LEU A 28 1.09 -3.21 -5.33
N ASP A 29 0.70 -4.26 -6.04
CA ASP A 29 -0.35 -5.17 -5.61
C ASP A 29 0.16 -6.08 -4.48
N CYS A 30 -0.66 -6.24 -3.44
CA CYS A 30 -0.43 -7.19 -2.35
C CYS A 30 -0.73 -8.62 -2.81
N ASP A 31 0.25 -9.52 -2.70
CA ASP A 31 0.14 -10.92 -3.08
C ASP A 31 -0.99 -11.68 -2.35
N SER A 32 -1.23 -11.34 -1.08
CA SER A 32 -2.23 -12.05 -0.26
C SER A 32 -3.64 -11.45 -0.36
N CYS A 33 -3.78 -10.18 -0.77
CA CYS A 33 -5.07 -9.48 -0.78
C CYS A 33 -5.59 -9.16 -2.18
N ASP A 34 -4.76 -9.28 -3.23
CA ASP A 34 -5.10 -8.89 -4.61
C ASP A 34 -5.56 -7.42 -4.75
N THR A 35 -5.05 -6.55 -3.88
CA THR A 35 -5.36 -5.12 -3.84
C THR A 35 -4.09 -4.27 -3.87
N PRO A 36 -4.12 -3.05 -4.46
CA PRO A 36 -3.01 -2.13 -4.38
C PRO A 36 -2.66 -1.80 -2.92
N MET A 37 -1.37 -1.71 -2.63
CA MET A 37 -0.84 -1.30 -1.34
C MET A 37 0.29 -0.30 -1.51
N ALA A 38 0.43 0.60 -0.53
CA ALA A 38 1.60 1.45 -0.38
C ALA A 38 2.47 0.90 0.75
N VAL A 39 3.76 0.68 0.48
CA VAL A 39 4.74 0.11 1.41
C VAL A 39 5.80 1.16 1.69
N LEU A 40 6.00 1.51 2.97
CA LEU A 40 7.03 2.44 3.38
C LEU A 40 8.42 1.86 3.09
N GLY A 41 9.36 2.66 2.59
CA GLY A 41 10.69 2.16 2.23
C GLY A 41 11.58 1.79 3.42
N GLU A 42 11.33 2.39 4.58
CA GLU A 42 12.02 2.07 5.83
C GLU A 42 11.26 0.99 6.62
N HIS A 43 11.99 0.03 7.18
CA HIS A 43 11.40 -1.01 8.05
C HIS A 43 11.00 -0.39 9.40
N ARG A 44 9.79 0.13 9.47
CA ARG A 44 9.15 0.57 10.71
C ARG A 44 7.65 0.47 10.63
N ALA A 45 7.02 0.15 11.75
CA ALA A 45 5.56 0.01 11.85
C ALA A 45 4.81 1.35 11.76
N ALA A 46 5.44 2.42 12.26
CA ALA A 46 4.81 3.73 12.38
C ALA A 46 5.35 4.70 11.31
N PRO A 47 4.53 5.10 10.32
CA PRO A 47 4.82 6.26 9.48
C PRO A 47 4.68 7.55 10.31
N THR A 48 5.33 8.64 9.89
CA THR A 48 4.95 9.99 10.34
C THR A 48 3.60 10.37 9.71
N ASP A 49 2.91 11.37 10.26
CA ASP A 49 1.64 11.83 9.70
C ASP A 49 1.78 12.32 8.26
N PHE A 50 2.88 13.03 7.96
CA PHE A 50 3.21 13.49 6.62
C PHE A 50 3.38 12.33 5.64
N GLU A 51 4.14 11.30 6.03
CA GLU A 51 4.35 10.12 5.18
C GLU A 51 3.08 9.36 4.95
N ARG A 52 2.27 9.17 6.01
CA ARG A 52 0.98 8.50 5.91
C ARG A 52 0.07 9.25 4.95
N GLN A 53 -0.05 10.56 5.07
CA GLN A 53 -0.87 11.38 4.19
C GLN A 53 -0.42 11.26 2.72
N PHE A 54 0.89 11.37 2.48
CA PHE A 54 1.44 11.31 1.13
C PHE A 54 1.24 9.92 0.50
N MET A 55 1.47 8.84 1.25
CA MET A 55 1.23 7.47 0.81
C MET A 55 -0.25 7.22 0.51
N VAL A 56 -1.17 7.72 1.36
CA VAL A 56 -2.63 7.62 1.15
C VAL A 56 -3.04 8.32 -0.14
N GLU A 57 -2.53 9.53 -0.41
CA GLU A 57 -2.85 10.29 -1.61
C GLU A 57 -2.38 9.56 -2.88
N ALA A 58 -1.12 9.14 -2.90
CA ALA A 58 -0.55 8.41 -4.02
C ALA A 58 -1.26 7.06 -4.27
N LEU A 59 -1.54 6.30 -3.21
CA LEU A 59 -2.27 5.04 -3.30
C LEU A 59 -3.71 5.25 -3.81
N SER A 60 -4.36 6.33 -3.38
CA SER A 60 -5.71 6.68 -3.83
C SER A 60 -5.76 6.97 -5.34
N MET A 61 -4.70 7.52 -5.94
CA MET A 61 -4.65 7.71 -7.40
C MET A 61 -4.70 6.38 -8.15
N VAL A 62 -3.92 5.39 -7.70
CA VAL A 62 -3.92 4.03 -8.27
C VAL A 62 -5.27 3.36 -8.05
N ALA A 63 -5.83 3.48 -6.86
CA ALA A 63 -7.12 2.89 -6.51
C ALA A 63 -8.29 3.50 -7.29
N ARG A 64 -8.28 4.81 -7.54
CA ARG A 64 -9.27 5.49 -8.41
C ARG A 64 -9.24 4.95 -9.83
N PHE A 65 -8.04 4.74 -10.38
CA PHE A 65 -7.89 4.14 -11.70
C PHE A 65 -8.41 2.71 -11.75
N ARG A 66 -8.14 1.91 -10.70
CA ARG A 66 -8.54 0.49 -10.64
C ARG A 66 -10.02 0.26 -10.33
N TYR A 67 -10.59 1.01 -9.40
CA TYR A 67 -11.91 0.75 -8.82
C TYR A 67 -12.96 1.85 -9.12
N GLY A 68 -12.52 3.05 -9.51
CA GLY A 68 -13.36 4.24 -9.64
C GLY A 68 -13.37 5.13 -8.40
N GLU A 69 -13.73 6.39 -8.59
CA GLU A 69 -13.83 7.39 -7.50
C GLU A 69 -14.88 6.98 -6.46
N GLY A 70 -14.53 7.03 -5.17
CA GLY A 70 -15.45 6.70 -4.08
C GLY A 70 -15.81 5.22 -3.95
N ARG A 71 -15.08 4.33 -4.63
CA ARG A 71 -15.35 2.88 -4.70
C ARG A 71 -14.36 2.03 -3.90
N PHE A 72 -13.54 2.67 -3.06
CA PHE A 72 -12.53 2.01 -2.25
C PHE A 72 -12.32 2.75 -0.92
N VAL A 73 -11.67 2.07 0.02
CA VAL A 73 -11.21 2.63 1.29
C VAL A 73 -9.73 2.33 1.47
N ILE A 74 -9.03 3.22 2.17
CA ILE A 74 -7.63 3.01 2.55
C ILE A 74 -7.58 2.56 4.00
N ASP A 75 -7.05 1.37 4.25
CA ASP A 75 -6.84 0.83 5.60
C ASP A 75 -5.36 0.53 5.86
N GLY A 76 -4.95 0.62 7.12
CA GLY A 76 -3.59 0.31 7.58
C GLY A 76 -3.54 -0.97 8.41
N ILE A 77 -4.41 -1.94 8.15
CA ILE A 77 -4.44 -3.19 8.92
C ILE A 77 -3.29 -4.08 8.45
N MET A 78 -2.21 -4.10 9.22
CA MET A 78 -1.02 -4.90 8.95
C MET A 78 -1.15 -6.29 9.59
N ARG A 79 -1.56 -7.30 8.81
CA ARG A 79 -1.83 -8.66 9.32
C ARG A 79 -0.57 -9.52 9.43
N GLN A 80 0.09 -9.79 8.30
CA GLN A 80 1.19 -10.75 8.24
C GLN A 80 2.54 -10.13 8.65
N ILE A 81 2.75 -8.85 8.33
CA ILE A 81 4.00 -8.12 8.60
C ILE A 81 3.65 -6.86 9.42
N PRO A 82 3.30 -7.03 10.71
CA PRO A 82 2.80 -5.94 11.55
C PRO A 82 3.88 -4.91 11.94
N ASP A 83 5.16 -5.22 11.71
CA ASP A 83 6.30 -4.37 12.07
C ASP A 83 6.83 -3.52 10.90
N HIS A 84 6.22 -3.61 9.71
CA HIS A 84 6.57 -2.81 8.54
C HIS A 84 5.32 -2.12 7.97
N CYS A 85 5.30 -0.79 8.05
CA CYS A 85 4.20 0.06 7.61
C CYS A 85 3.82 -0.21 6.15
N HIS A 86 2.56 -0.62 5.97
CA HIS A 86 1.92 -0.68 4.67
C HIS A 86 0.41 -0.39 4.79
N LEU A 87 -0.15 0.17 3.72
CA LEU A 87 -1.56 0.55 3.61
C LEU A 87 -2.17 -0.16 2.42
N HIS A 88 -3.41 -0.63 2.53
CA HIS A 88 -4.14 -1.26 1.42
C HIS A 88 -5.25 -0.36 0.91
N ALA A 89 -5.48 -0.38 -0.40
CA ALA A 89 -6.68 0.17 -1.04
C ALA A 89 -7.68 -0.95 -1.32
N ARG A 90 -8.67 -1.11 -0.45
CA ARG A 90 -9.67 -2.18 -0.60
C ARG A 90 -10.91 -1.64 -1.32
N PRO A 91 -11.43 -2.34 -2.33
CA PRO A 91 -12.69 -1.95 -2.94
C PRO A 91 -13.81 -2.04 -1.89
N LEU A 92 -14.75 -1.11 -1.95
CA LEU A 92 -16.01 -1.26 -1.24
C LEU A 92 -16.75 -2.44 -1.87
N ALA A 93 -17.24 -3.37 -1.05
CA ALA A 93 -18.02 -4.47 -1.56
C ALA A 93 -19.22 -3.93 -2.35
N ASP A 94 -19.38 -4.40 -3.58
CA ASP A 94 -20.61 -4.21 -4.33
C ASP A 94 -21.69 -5.10 -3.73
N TRP A 95 -22.38 -4.60 -2.70
CA TRP A 95 -23.61 -5.23 -2.21
C TRP A 95 -24.79 -5.10 -3.19
N ALA A 96 -24.52 -4.82 -4.47
CA ALA A 96 -25.50 -4.53 -5.51
C ALA A 96 -25.22 -5.28 -6.83
N ARG A 97 -24.80 -6.55 -6.75
CA ARG A 97 -24.80 -7.45 -7.90
C ARG A 97 -25.66 -8.67 -7.64
#